data_AF-A0AAN1EZN3-F1
#
_entry.id   AF-A0AAN1EZN3-F1
#
_cell.length_a   1.000
_cell.length_b   1.000
_cell.length_c   1.000
_cell.angle_alpha   90.00
_cell.angle_beta   90.00
_cell.angle_gamma   90.00
#
_symmetry.space_group_name_H-M   'P 1'
#
loop_
_entity.id
_entity.type
_entity.pdbx_description
1 polymer ?
#
loop_
_entity_poly.entity_id
_entity_poly.type
_entity_poly.pdbx_seq_one_letter_code
_entity_poly.pdbx_strand_id
1 'polypeptide(L)'
;MPRLDSTKNDVWNLFFKQHRDKILRSIDKTGLYRVTAGALSDVSHSLSGPDVRNLTKFDRTAQLPDVFKQEALSMKDYINILPLGHLKGEYTYALGRFNAYAPLEFDKNQSPVEISFPSGIQTVTPDNVNSESTAVDIAFTSRMLDQAFNITDENSLMPVLHGRMGTGPMSFSVGTETPVNITVASAQMEIDATFENKNSIVILEAKKVPEVDFLVRQLFYPYYVLRHNRGVSKDIIPTFLVILGTKYYFVKYNFSDPGNYSSIQRIGQAAFYFKNNTHITLEDIYEWMENVEPIPEPDIPFPQADSYQQFISTLAFLNDAESGDGPNGEGMTTLEIAESLGSNGYANRQGAYYGNLLHYFGLAKYTTNGNSGYYSITEEGRFVYKNIDTDQGQERIIKLLLQHKPFRAALNELHNHESIFTNDSRLPGSIYERVAQAIADSGGLWNTKTKKYEVSNKTLLRRSRSVVSLLRSFIRNIINSYS
;
A
#
# COMPACT_ATOMS: atom_id res chain seq x y z
N MET A 1 -2.00 26.01 25.64
CA MET A 1 -2.45 24.76 24.99
C MET A 1 -2.10 24.88 23.52
N PRO A 2 -1.43 23.90 22.89
CA PRO A 2 -1.34 23.88 21.44
C PRO A 2 -2.77 23.83 20.89
N ARG A 3 -3.10 24.66 19.89
CA ARG A 3 -4.34 24.46 19.14
C ARG A 3 -4.19 23.11 18.43
N LEU A 4 -5.11 22.18 18.69
CA LEU A 4 -5.25 21.04 17.78
C LEU A 4 -5.82 21.61 16.48
N ASP A 5 -5.02 21.54 15.41
CA ASP A 5 -5.48 21.88 14.07
C ASP A 5 -6.60 20.91 13.66
N SER A 6 -7.67 21.42 13.07
CA SER A 6 -8.82 20.60 12.71
C SER A 6 -8.51 19.69 11.52
N THR A 7 -9.03 18.47 11.52
CA THR A 7 -8.77 17.48 10.46
C THR A 7 -9.50 17.84 9.16
N LYS A 8 -9.15 17.18 8.05
CA LYS A 8 -9.93 17.26 6.80
C LYS A 8 -11.40 16.90 7.06
N ASN A 9 -11.66 15.89 7.88
CA ASN A 9 -13.01 15.41 8.18
C ASN A 9 -13.84 16.48 8.91
N ASP A 10 -13.26 17.17 9.89
CA ASP A 10 -13.93 18.26 10.63
C ASP A 10 -14.37 19.39 9.71
N VAL A 11 -13.48 19.81 8.79
CA VAL A 11 -13.76 20.87 7.82
C VAL A 11 -14.89 20.45 6.87
N TRP A 12 -14.83 19.24 6.32
CA TRP A 12 -15.87 18.73 5.44
C TRP A 12 -17.20 18.51 6.15
N ASN A 13 -17.19 18.06 7.41
CA ASN A 13 -18.39 17.95 8.25
C ASN A 13 -19.07 19.31 8.43
N LEU A 14 -18.30 20.36 8.75
CA LEU A 14 -18.84 21.71 8.87
C LEU A 14 -19.35 22.25 7.53
N PHE A 15 -18.60 22.05 6.44
CA PHE A 15 -19.02 22.49 5.11
C PHE A 15 -20.34 21.82 4.69
N PHE A 16 -20.48 20.51 4.89
CA PHE A 16 -21.71 19.79 4.62
C PHE A 16 -22.84 20.25 5.55
N LYS A 17 -22.59 20.48 6.84
CA LYS A 17 -23.60 21.03 7.76
C LYS A 17 -24.19 22.36 7.26
N GLN A 18 -23.37 23.22 6.65
CA GLN A 18 -23.80 24.51 6.13
C GLN A 18 -24.49 24.44 4.75
N HIS A 19 -24.18 23.41 3.94
CA HIS A 19 -24.54 23.40 2.52
C HIS A 19 -25.18 22.11 2.00
N ARG A 20 -25.48 21.11 2.85
CA ARG A 20 -25.93 19.75 2.46
C ARG A 20 -27.05 19.78 1.43
N ASP A 21 -28.16 20.45 1.72
CA ASP A 21 -29.33 20.47 0.83
C ASP A 21 -29.04 21.07 -0.54
N LYS A 22 -28.12 22.04 -0.62
CA LYS A 22 -27.72 22.65 -1.89
C LYS A 22 -26.83 21.71 -2.69
N ILE A 23 -25.88 21.04 -2.02
CA ILE A 23 -24.98 20.06 -2.62
C ILE A 23 -25.80 18.90 -3.20
N LEU A 24 -26.61 18.25 -2.36
CA LEU A 24 -27.37 17.06 -2.75
C LEU A 24 -28.37 17.38 -3.88
N ARG A 25 -29.16 18.46 -3.76
CA ARG A 25 -30.08 18.86 -4.84
C ARG A 25 -29.38 19.15 -6.16
N SER A 26 -28.17 19.73 -6.13
CA SER A 26 -27.39 19.99 -7.35
C SER A 26 -26.89 18.69 -7.98
N ILE A 27 -26.37 17.78 -7.17
CA ILE A 27 -25.92 16.45 -7.61
C ILE A 27 -27.10 15.67 -8.20
N ASP A 28 -28.26 15.65 -7.53
CA ASP A 28 -29.44 14.92 -8.00
C ASP A 28 -30.00 15.50 -9.31
N LYS A 29 -29.97 16.83 -9.47
CA LYS A 29 -30.52 17.50 -10.67
C LYS A 29 -29.57 17.52 -11.86
N THR A 30 -28.27 17.67 -11.63
CA THR A 30 -27.28 17.99 -12.68
C THR A 30 -26.09 17.04 -12.71
N GLY A 31 -26.03 16.08 -11.80
CA GLY A 31 -24.90 15.17 -11.61
C GLY A 31 -23.76 15.76 -10.77
N LEU A 32 -23.63 17.09 -10.69
CA LEU A 32 -22.49 17.76 -10.07
C LEU A 32 -22.90 18.96 -9.19
N TYR A 33 -22.09 19.24 -8.18
CA TYR A 33 -22.05 20.51 -7.46
C TYR A 33 -20.68 21.14 -7.62
N ARG A 34 -20.61 22.42 -7.99
CA ARG A 34 -19.33 23.14 -8.14
C ARG A 34 -19.05 23.95 -6.88
N VAL A 35 -17.85 23.80 -6.34
CA VAL A 35 -17.36 24.54 -5.17
C VAL A 35 -16.04 25.22 -5.49
N THR A 36 -15.90 26.49 -5.12
CA THR A 36 -14.67 27.24 -5.35
C THR A 36 -13.68 27.02 -4.20
N ALA A 37 -12.39 27.16 -4.49
CA ALA A 37 -11.35 27.05 -3.48
C ALA A 37 -11.54 28.09 -2.37
N GLY A 38 -12.02 29.29 -2.68
CA GLY A 38 -12.33 30.33 -1.68
C GLY A 38 -13.36 29.86 -0.67
N ALA A 39 -14.48 29.28 -1.13
CA ALA A 39 -15.53 28.78 -0.24
C ALA A 39 -15.03 27.67 0.71
N LEU A 40 -14.14 26.79 0.24
CA LEU A 40 -13.52 25.78 1.08
C LEU A 40 -12.50 26.40 2.05
N SER A 41 -11.74 27.39 1.58
CA SER A 41 -10.73 28.10 2.38
C SER A 41 -11.37 28.82 3.57
N ASP A 42 -12.53 29.46 3.38
CA ASP A 42 -13.24 30.18 4.43
C ASP A 42 -13.63 29.25 5.59
N VAL A 43 -14.19 28.08 5.27
CA VAL A 43 -14.56 27.08 6.28
C VAL A 43 -13.31 26.49 6.93
N SER A 44 -12.28 26.15 6.14
CA SER A 44 -11.04 25.59 6.69
C SER A 44 -10.35 26.56 7.66
N HIS A 45 -10.20 27.83 7.28
CA HIS A 45 -9.62 28.86 8.14
C HIS A 45 -10.42 29.07 9.44
N SER A 46 -11.76 29.01 9.38
CA SER A 46 -12.61 29.14 10.58
C SER A 46 -12.35 28.06 11.64
N LEU A 47 -11.79 26.92 11.22
CA LEU A 47 -11.46 25.79 12.08
C LEU A 47 -9.95 25.62 12.32
N SER A 48 -9.11 26.55 11.82
CA SER A 48 -7.65 26.33 11.75
C SER A 48 -7.31 25.00 11.08
N GLY A 49 -8.00 24.68 9.99
CA GLY A 49 -7.82 23.46 9.20
C GLY A 49 -6.76 23.60 8.10
N PRO A 50 -6.55 22.53 7.29
CA PRO A 50 -5.54 22.49 6.24
C PRO A 50 -5.82 23.47 5.09
N ASP A 51 -4.78 23.83 4.34
CA ASP A 51 -4.97 24.58 3.09
C ASP A 51 -5.82 23.77 2.08
N VAL A 52 -6.43 24.47 1.12
CA VAL A 52 -7.41 23.85 0.20
C VAL A 52 -6.82 22.73 -0.64
N ARG A 53 -5.54 22.80 -1.02
CA ARG A 53 -4.89 21.74 -1.81
C ARG A 53 -4.83 20.46 -0.98
N ASN A 54 -4.42 20.57 0.28
CA ASN A 54 -4.39 19.42 1.19
C ASN A 54 -5.81 18.96 1.59
N LEU A 55 -6.74 19.88 1.83
CA LEU A 55 -8.15 19.59 2.17
C LEU A 55 -8.88 18.77 1.10
N THR A 56 -8.48 18.90 -0.16
CA THR A 56 -9.12 18.25 -1.31
C THR A 56 -8.29 17.09 -1.88
N LYS A 57 -7.14 16.77 -1.27
CA LYS A 57 -6.28 15.65 -1.67
C LYS A 57 -6.77 14.35 -1.03
N PHE A 58 -7.35 13.49 -1.86
CA PHE A 58 -7.85 12.15 -1.51
C PHE A 58 -7.38 11.16 -2.58
N ASP A 59 -6.20 10.58 -2.39
CA ASP A 59 -5.59 9.66 -3.34
C ASP A 59 -6.19 8.25 -3.24
N ARG A 60 -6.86 7.93 -2.13
CA ARG A 60 -7.48 6.62 -1.83
C ARG A 60 -8.92 6.82 -1.32
N THR A 61 -9.80 5.83 -1.52
CA THR A 61 -11.19 5.92 -1.04
C THR A 61 -11.28 6.05 0.48
N ALA A 62 -10.36 5.40 1.21
CA ALA A 62 -10.30 5.45 2.67
C ALA A 62 -10.16 6.89 3.21
N GLN A 63 -9.45 7.76 2.48
CA GLN A 63 -9.21 9.15 2.87
C GLN A 63 -10.44 10.06 2.68
N LEU A 64 -11.48 9.61 1.98
CA LEU A 64 -12.69 10.41 1.79
C LEU A 64 -13.35 10.73 3.15
N PRO A 65 -13.85 11.96 3.34
CA PRO A 65 -14.56 12.36 4.57
C PRO A 65 -15.79 11.50 4.81
N ASP A 66 -16.17 11.31 6.07
CA ASP A 66 -17.32 10.46 6.44
C ASP A 66 -18.64 10.97 5.83
N VAL A 67 -18.80 12.30 5.76
CA VAL A 67 -19.95 12.93 5.10
C VAL A 67 -20.10 12.59 3.62
N PHE A 68 -19.03 12.15 2.95
CA PHE A 68 -19.09 11.74 1.54
C PHE A 68 -19.60 10.29 1.40
N LYS A 69 -19.44 9.50 2.47
CA LYS A 69 -19.85 8.10 2.57
C LYS A 69 -21.24 7.95 3.22
N GLN A 70 -21.71 8.98 3.92
CA GLN A 70 -22.98 8.97 4.64
C GLN A 70 -24.17 8.69 3.69
N GLU A 71 -25.07 7.78 4.09
CA GLU A 71 -26.26 7.34 3.33
C GLU A 71 -25.95 6.62 2.00
N ALA A 72 -24.69 6.35 1.68
CA ALA A 72 -24.32 5.56 0.52
C ALA A 72 -24.65 4.07 0.74
N LEU A 73 -25.29 3.44 -0.25
CA LEU A 73 -25.58 2.01 -0.22
C LEU A 73 -24.37 1.17 -0.63
N SER A 74 -23.46 1.76 -1.41
CA SER A 74 -22.22 1.14 -1.89
C SER A 74 -21.17 2.20 -2.25
N MET A 75 -19.91 1.80 -2.45
CA MET A 75 -18.80 2.72 -2.77
C MET A 75 -19.04 3.55 -4.04
N LYS A 76 -19.79 3.02 -5.01
CA LYS A 76 -20.16 3.78 -6.23
C LYS A 76 -21.09 4.96 -5.95
N ASP A 77 -21.76 4.97 -4.79
CA ASP A 77 -22.68 6.04 -4.39
C ASP A 77 -21.99 7.13 -3.55
N TYR A 78 -20.69 6.97 -3.27
CA TYR A 78 -19.90 7.98 -2.56
C TYR A 78 -19.88 9.30 -3.34
N ILE A 79 -19.93 10.40 -2.60
CA ILE A 79 -19.59 11.70 -3.16
C ILE A 79 -18.07 11.71 -3.38
N ASN A 80 -17.67 12.10 -4.58
CA ASN A 80 -16.28 12.21 -4.99
C ASN A 80 -15.97 13.65 -5.38
N ILE A 81 -14.68 14.01 -5.38
CA ILE A 81 -14.21 15.37 -5.70
C ILE A 81 -13.17 15.33 -6.81
N LEU A 82 -13.31 16.20 -7.82
CA LEU A 82 -12.30 16.39 -8.87
C LEU A 82 -12.02 17.87 -9.12
N PRO A 83 -10.75 18.28 -9.32
CA PRO A 83 -10.44 19.66 -9.69
C PRO A 83 -10.82 19.94 -11.14
N LEU A 84 -11.50 21.07 -11.36
CA LEU A 84 -11.87 21.56 -12.69
C LEU A 84 -10.91 22.64 -13.21
N GLY A 85 -10.02 23.15 -12.37
CA GLY A 85 -9.14 24.28 -12.71
C GLY A 85 -9.77 25.64 -12.44
N HIS A 86 -9.19 26.70 -13.03
CA HIS A 86 -9.73 28.05 -12.90
C HIS A 86 -10.95 28.26 -13.80
N LEU A 87 -12.11 28.45 -13.20
CA LEU A 87 -13.36 28.84 -13.86
C LEU A 87 -13.73 30.25 -13.43
N LYS A 88 -13.92 31.16 -14.39
CA LYS A 88 -14.23 32.58 -14.11
C LYS A 88 -13.24 33.25 -13.14
N GLY A 89 -11.96 32.88 -13.21
CA GLY A 89 -10.89 33.40 -12.36
C GLY A 89 -10.64 32.62 -11.07
N GLU A 90 -11.55 31.74 -10.64
CA GLU A 90 -11.43 31.01 -9.37
C GLU A 90 -11.17 29.51 -9.58
N TYR A 91 -10.24 28.95 -8.81
CA TYR A 91 -9.99 27.51 -8.82
C TYR A 91 -11.22 26.78 -8.29
N THR A 92 -11.75 25.84 -9.05
CA THR A 92 -13.04 25.20 -8.79
C THR A 92 -12.90 23.68 -8.75
N TYR A 93 -13.68 23.04 -7.89
CA TYR A 93 -13.82 21.59 -7.77
C TYR A 93 -15.26 21.18 -8.11
N ALA A 94 -15.42 19.96 -8.63
CA ALA A 94 -16.70 19.29 -8.78
C ALA A 94 -16.88 18.26 -7.67
N LEU A 95 -18.03 18.27 -7.01
CA LEU A 95 -18.54 17.20 -6.17
C LEU A 95 -19.62 16.44 -6.94
N GLY A 96 -19.65 15.12 -6.87
CA GLY A 96 -20.69 14.32 -7.51
C GLY A 96 -20.62 12.84 -7.13
N ARG A 97 -21.67 12.07 -7.47
CA ARG A 97 -21.67 10.62 -7.33
C ARG A 97 -21.13 9.99 -8.61
N PHE A 98 -19.82 9.83 -8.68
CA PHE A 98 -19.13 9.25 -9.83
C PHE A 98 -17.94 8.41 -9.38
N ASN A 99 -17.59 7.37 -10.13
CA ASN A 99 -16.50 6.47 -9.75
C ASN A 99 -15.12 7.08 -10.05
N ALA A 100 -14.49 7.69 -9.04
CA ALA A 100 -13.20 8.35 -9.16
C ALA A 100 -11.99 7.41 -8.92
N TYR A 101 -12.23 6.25 -8.32
CA TYR A 101 -11.20 5.32 -7.85
C TYR A 101 -11.25 3.99 -8.60
N ALA A 102 -10.13 3.29 -8.67
CA ALA A 102 -10.05 1.93 -9.17
C ALA A 102 -9.20 1.07 -8.23
N PRO A 103 -9.51 -0.24 -8.10
CA PRO A 103 -8.72 -1.13 -7.26
C PRO A 103 -7.30 -1.29 -7.82
N LEU A 104 -6.31 -1.31 -6.91
CA LEU A 104 -4.92 -1.66 -7.23
C LEU A 104 -4.70 -3.15 -6.94
N GLU A 105 -5.39 -3.99 -7.71
CA GLU A 105 -5.30 -5.45 -7.58
C GLU A 105 -4.13 -6.02 -8.38
N PHE A 106 -3.23 -6.73 -7.70
CA PHE A 106 -2.16 -7.48 -8.34
C PHE A 106 -1.81 -8.73 -7.53
N ASP A 107 -1.28 -9.74 -8.22
CA ASP A 107 -0.85 -10.98 -7.61
C ASP A 107 0.52 -10.77 -6.95
N LYS A 108 0.50 -10.60 -5.62
CA LYS A 108 1.69 -10.49 -4.76
C LYS A 108 2.48 -11.80 -4.65
N ASN A 109 1.91 -12.91 -5.11
CA ASN A 109 2.53 -14.24 -5.09
C ASN A 109 3.04 -14.67 -6.46
N GLN A 110 2.89 -13.85 -7.50
CA GLN A 110 3.51 -14.13 -8.80
C GLN A 110 5.01 -14.35 -8.59
N SER A 111 5.53 -15.46 -9.11
CA SER A 111 6.96 -15.73 -9.10
C SER A 111 7.70 -14.61 -9.84
N PRO A 112 8.52 -13.80 -9.14
CA PRO A 112 9.21 -12.69 -9.77
C PRO A 112 10.35 -13.19 -10.63
N VAL A 113 10.63 -12.48 -11.72
CA VAL A 113 11.76 -12.73 -12.60
C VAL A 113 13.03 -12.13 -11.98
N GLU A 114 14.09 -12.93 -11.95
CA GLU A 114 15.41 -12.48 -11.50
C GLU A 114 15.99 -11.47 -12.49
N ILE A 115 16.48 -10.34 -11.98
CA ILE A 115 17.23 -9.36 -12.77
C ILE A 115 18.58 -9.04 -12.12
N SER A 116 19.55 -8.65 -12.94
CA SER A 116 20.86 -8.18 -12.48
C SER A 116 20.96 -6.67 -12.64
N PHE A 117 21.61 -6.01 -11.69
CA PHE A 117 21.92 -4.59 -11.81
C PHE A 117 23.24 -4.39 -12.58
N PRO A 118 23.34 -3.44 -13.52
CA PRO A 118 24.55 -3.25 -14.32
C PRO A 118 25.77 -2.88 -13.47
N SER A 119 26.92 -3.50 -13.76
CA SER A 119 28.18 -3.19 -13.10
C SER A 119 28.67 -1.78 -13.45
N GLY A 120 29.25 -1.06 -12.49
CA GLY A 120 29.88 0.25 -12.70
C GLY A 120 28.95 1.45 -12.49
N ILE A 121 27.66 1.23 -12.21
CA ILE A 121 26.75 2.28 -11.75
C ILE A 121 26.96 2.49 -10.24
N GLN A 122 27.20 3.73 -9.84
CA GLN A 122 27.49 4.09 -8.43
C GLN A 122 26.51 5.11 -7.84
N THR A 123 25.67 5.73 -8.67
CA THR A 123 24.76 6.81 -8.27
C THR A 123 23.44 6.31 -7.70
N VAL A 124 23.03 5.09 -8.05
CA VAL A 124 21.83 4.41 -7.54
C VAL A 124 22.17 2.93 -7.34
N THR A 125 21.58 2.30 -6.31
CA THR A 125 21.74 0.88 -6.02
C THR A 125 20.41 0.25 -5.61
N PRO A 126 20.11 -0.99 -6.02
CA PRO A 126 19.01 -1.78 -5.50
C PRO A 126 18.98 -1.95 -3.97
N ASP A 127 20.12 -1.82 -3.29
CA ASP A 127 20.25 -2.02 -1.84
C ASP A 127 19.67 -0.86 -1.01
N ASN A 128 19.35 0.27 -1.65
CA ASN A 128 18.87 1.48 -0.97
C ASN A 128 17.87 2.23 -1.86
N VAL A 129 16.62 1.78 -1.85
CA VAL A 129 15.53 2.38 -2.61
C VAL A 129 14.86 3.41 -1.71
N ASN A 130 15.43 4.60 -1.58
CA ASN A 130 14.97 5.61 -0.61
C ASN A 130 13.70 6.39 -1.04
N SER A 131 13.37 6.46 -2.34
CA SER A 131 12.21 7.16 -2.87
C SER A 131 11.59 6.44 -4.07
N GLU A 132 10.38 6.85 -4.45
CA GLU A 132 9.71 6.38 -5.67
C GLU A 132 10.50 6.76 -6.93
N SER A 133 11.09 7.95 -6.98
CA SER A 133 11.98 8.36 -8.09
C SER A 133 13.20 7.44 -8.23
N THR A 134 13.86 7.12 -7.10
CA THR A 134 15.00 6.19 -7.09
C THR A 134 14.58 4.79 -7.57
N ALA A 135 13.37 4.33 -7.22
CA ALA A 135 12.85 3.06 -7.71
C ALA A 135 12.65 3.06 -9.24
N VAL A 136 12.16 4.17 -9.80
CA VAL A 136 12.05 4.34 -11.26
C VAL A 136 13.43 4.33 -11.93
N ASP A 137 14.39 5.06 -11.37
CA ASP A 137 15.77 5.09 -11.90
C ASP A 137 16.41 3.71 -11.90
N ILE A 138 16.23 2.93 -10.83
CA ILE A 138 16.72 1.55 -10.71
C ILE A 138 16.03 0.64 -11.74
N ALA A 139 14.70 0.74 -11.88
CA ALA A 139 13.93 -0.05 -12.84
C ALA A 139 14.33 0.24 -14.30
N PHE A 140 14.63 1.50 -14.61
CA PHE A 140 15.16 1.91 -15.91
C PHE A 140 16.58 1.40 -16.15
N THR A 141 17.49 1.69 -15.22
CA THR A 141 18.92 1.36 -15.33
C THR A 141 19.15 -0.15 -15.46
N SER A 142 18.38 -0.95 -14.74
CA SER A 142 18.44 -2.42 -14.79
C SER A 142 17.79 -3.04 -16.01
N ARG A 143 17.17 -2.25 -16.90
CA ARG A 143 16.35 -2.71 -18.02
C ARG A 143 15.13 -3.55 -17.58
N MET A 144 14.75 -3.45 -16.32
CA MET A 144 13.53 -4.07 -15.79
C MET A 144 12.29 -3.56 -16.54
N LEU A 145 12.27 -2.27 -16.89
CA LEU A 145 11.24 -1.68 -17.74
C LEU A 145 11.15 -2.36 -19.10
N ASP A 146 12.25 -2.51 -19.84
CA ASP A 146 12.25 -3.17 -21.14
C ASP A 146 11.69 -4.60 -21.03
N GLN A 147 12.15 -5.37 -20.02
CA GLN A 147 11.67 -6.74 -19.80
C GLN A 147 10.19 -6.78 -19.40
N ALA A 148 9.74 -5.86 -18.54
CA ALA A 148 8.36 -5.78 -18.12
C ALA A 148 7.42 -5.62 -19.32
N PHE A 149 7.83 -4.91 -20.37
CA PHE A 149 7.03 -4.67 -21.57
C PHE A 149 7.43 -5.53 -22.78
N ASN A 150 8.23 -6.59 -22.57
CA ASN A 150 8.71 -7.49 -23.63
C ASN A 150 9.41 -6.76 -24.77
N ILE A 151 10.22 -5.75 -24.45
CA ILE A 151 10.94 -4.91 -25.40
C ILE A 151 12.35 -5.46 -25.63
N THR A 152 12.76 -5.54 -26.89
CA THR A 152 14.11 -5.93 -27.33
C THR A 152 15.02 -4.72 -27.54
N ASP A 153 16.33 -4.92 -27.48
CA ASP A 153 17.39 -3.89 -27.52
C ASP A 153 17.24 -2.82 -28.63
N GLU A 154 16.88 -3.22 -29.85
CA GLU A 154 16.72 -2.28 -30.97
C GLU A 154 15.51 -1.32 -30.83
N ASN A 155 14.71 -1.47 -29.77
CA ASN A 155 13.52 -0.68 -29.50
C ASN A 155 13.33 -0.35 -28.02
N SER A 156 14.43 -0.26 -27.26
CA SER A 156 14.41 0.07 -25.84
C SER A 156 13.61 1.33 -25.54
N LEU A 157 12.97 1.32 -24.38
CA LEU A 157 12.24 2.46 -23.84
C LEU A 157 13.21 3.60 -23.50
N MET A 158 12.89 4.83 -23.90
CA MET A 158 13.69 6.02 -23.60
C MET A 158 12.88 6.97 -22.70
N PRO A 159 13.49 7.57 -21.66
CA PRO A 159 12.79 8.53 -20.80
C PRO A 159 12.47 9.81 -21.58
N VAL A 160 11.23 10.29 -21.51
CA VAL A 160 10.77 11.44 -22.32
C VAL A 160 10.02 12.52 -21.55
N LEU A 161 9.23 12.19 -20.53
CA LEU A 161 8.43 13.16 -19.76
C LEU A 161 8.40 12.78 -18.28
N HIS A 162 8.46 13.77 -17.40
CA HIS A 162 8.30 13.63 -15.95
C HIS A 162 7.98 15.00 -15.33
N GLY A 163 7.53 14.99 -14.08
CA GLY A 163 7.25 16.18 -13.27
C GLY A 163 5.87 16.80 -13.47
N ARG A 164 5.70 17.99 -12.89
CA ARG A 164 4.41 18.71 -12.86
C ARG A 164 4.15 19.46 -14.16
N MET A 165 2.94 19.32 -14.69
CA MET A 165 2.49 20.08 -15.85
C MET A 165 0.98 20.39 -15.80
N GLY A 166 0.54 21.35 -16.60
CA GLY A 166 -0.88 21.65 -16.78
C GLY A 166 -1.52 20.68 -17.78
N THR A 167 -2.77 20.29 -17.53
CA THR A 167 -3.51 19.40 -18.43
C THR A 167 -3.92 20.09 -19.74
N GLY A 168 -4.08 21.41 -19.71
CA GLY A 168 -4.93 22.09 -20.70
C GLY A 168 -6.40 21.67 -20.54
N PRO A 169 -7.27 22.10 -21.46
CA PRO A 169 -8.68 21.74 -21.42
C PRO A 169 -8.89 20.25 -21.69
N MET A 170 -9.81 19.64 -20.95
CA MET A 170 -10.22 18.24 -21.13
C MET A 170 -11.73 18.12 -20.95
N SER A 171 -12.35 17.23 -21.72
CA SER A 171 -13.77 16.90 -21.58
C SER A 171 -13.93 15.39 -21.71
N PHE A 172 -14.39 14.75 -20.63
CA PHE A 172 -14.47 13.30 -20.53
C PHE A 172 -15.67 12.89 -19.67
N SER A 173 -16.12 11.65 -19.82
CA SER A 173 -17.17 11.08 -18.97
C SER A 173 -16.56 10.37 -17.76
N VAL A 174 -17.28 10.35 -16.64
CA VAL A 174 -16.95 9.54 -15.46
C VAL A 174 -18.15 8.68 -15.08
N GLY A 175 -17.93 7.38 -14.93
CA GLY A 175 -18.97 6.38 -14.67
C GLY A 175 -19.20 5.42 -15.84
N THR A 176 -19.90 4.32 -15.55
CA THR A 176 -20.22 3.25 -16.52
C THR A 176 -21.71 3.18 -16.85
N GLU A 177 -22.58 3.15 -15.83
CA GLU A 177 -24.04 3.03 -16.01
C GLU A 177 -24.70 4.37 -16.34
N THR A 178 -24.41 5.40 -15.54
CA THR A 178 -24.91 6.77 -15.73
C THR A 178 -23.73 7.76 -15.76
N PRO A 179 -22.98 7.82 -16.88
CA PRO A 179 -21.78 8.63 -16.94
C PRO A 179 -22.10 10.13 -16.83
N VAL A 180 -21.30 10.84 -16.05
CA VAL A 180 -21.38 12.30 -15.91
C VAL A 180 -20.25 12.92 -16.73
N ASN A 181 -20.58 13.90 -17.57
CA ASN A 181 -19.57 14.64 -18.32
C ASN A 181 -18.90 15.68 -17.43
N ILE A 182 -17.57 15.61 -17.34
CA ILE A 182 -16.73 16.54 -16.62
C ILE A 182 -15.90 17.33 -17.62
N THR A 183 -15.91 18.65 -17.46
CA THR A 183 -15.05 19.56 -18.24
C THR A 183 -14.06 20.22 -17.29
N VAL A 184 -12.78 19.95 -17.53
CA VAL A 184 -11.65 20.53 -16.81
C VAL A 184 -11.07 21.63 -17.70
N ALA A 185 -10.97 22.86 -17.20
CA ALA A 185 -10.37 23.97 -17.94
C ALA A 185 -8.85 23.85 -18.01
N SER A 186 -8.21 23.63 -16.86
CA SER A 186 -6.80 23.29 -16.71
C SER A 186 -6.54 22.87 -15.27
N ALA A 187 -6.13 21.64 -15.05
CA ALA A 187 -5.68 21.18 -13.74
C ALA A 187 -4.18 20.92 -13.76
N GLN A 188 -3.54 21.00 -12.61
CA GLN A 188 -2.17 20.49 -12.46
C GLN A 188 -2.22 18.96 -12.46
N MET A 189 -1.33 18.32 -13.22
CA MET A 189 -0.99 16.91 -13.12
C MET A 189 0.47 16.77 -12.73
N GLU A 190 0.83 15.59 -12.25
CA GLU A 190 2.20 15.15 -11.96
C GLU A 190 2.36 13.79 -12.63
N ILE A 191 3.53 13.56 -13.23
CA ILE A 191 3.88 12.28 -13.85
C ILE A 191 5.23 11.90 -13.27
N ASP A 192 5.35 10.75 -12.61
CA ASP A 192 6.64 10.32 -12.07
C ASP A 192 7.63 10.05 -13.19
N ALA A 193 7.23 9.25 -14.18
CA ALA A 193 7.99 9.07 -15.41
C ALA A 193 7.14 8.64 -16.59
N THR A 194 7.65 8.93 -17.79
CA THR A 194 7.13 8.43 -19.05
C THR A 194 8.29 7.95 -19.89
N PHE A 195 8.13 6.76 -20.45
CA PHE A 195 9.10 6.16 -21.35
C PHE A 195 8.46 5.88 -22.70
N GLU A 196 9.21 6.08 -23.77
CA GLU A 196 8.71 5.95 -25.14
C GLU A 196 9.71 5.20 -26.00
N ASN A 197 9.19 4.35 -26.89
CA ASN A 197 9.96 3.75 -27.97
C ASN A 197 9.23 3.94 -29.31
N LYS A 198 9.59 3.20 -30.36
CA LYS A 198 8.98 3.38 -31.69
C LYS A 198 7.48 3.01 -31.74
N ASN A 199 7.01 2.14 -30.84
CA ASN A 199 5.68 1.54 -30.89
C ASN A 199 4.75 2.00 -29.76
N SER A 200 5.29 2.26 -28.58
CA SER A 200 4.50 2.45 -27.36
C SER A 200 5.10 3.53 -26.44
N ILE A 201 4.22 4.05 -25.58
CA ILE A 201 4.52 4.94 -24.47
C ILE A 201 4.06 4.27 -23.18
N VAL A 202 4.94 4.19 -22.19
CA VAL A 202 4.63 3.73 -20.84
C VAL A 202 4.55 4.96 -19.94
N ILE A 203 3.38 5.21 -19.36
CA ILE A 203 3.24 6.16 -18.25
C ILE A 203 3.46 5.35 -16.98
N LEU A 204 4.37 5.80 -16.13
CA LEU A 204 4.72 5.11 -14.89
C LEU A 204 4.39 6.00 -13.69
N GLU A 205 3.59 5.46 -12.78
CA GLU A 205 3.33 6.02 -11.45
C GLU A 205 3.95 5.04 -10.43
N ALA A 206 4.90 5.50 -9.62
CA ALA A 206 5.60 4.64 -8.68
C ALA A 206 4.96 4.73 -7.30
N LYS A 207 4.82 3.57 -6.63
CA LYS A 207 4.28 3.46 -5.27
C LYS A 207 5.12 2.52 -4.44
N LYS A 208 5.67 3.01 -3.33
CA LYS A 208 6.47 2.18 -2.41
C LYS A 208 5.69 1.16 -1.59
N VAL A 209 4.37 1.29 -1.54
CA VAL A 209 3.49 0.45 -0.74
C VAL A 209 2.20 0.24 -1.52
N PRO A 210 1.68 -1.00 -1.58
CA PRO A 210 0.41 -1.25 -2.24
C PRO A 210 -0.73 -0.59 -1.49
N GLU A 211 -1.49 0.24 -2.21
CA GLU A 211 -2.78 0.76 -1.79
C GLU A 211 -3.88 -0.24 -2.18
N VAL A 212 -5.06 -0.16 -1.56
CA VAL A 212 -6.23 -0.99 -1.97
C VAL A 212 -6.80 -0.50 -3.28
N ASP A 213 -6.87 0.81 -3.41
CA ASP A 213 -7.34 1.54 -4.56
C ASP A 213 -6.52 2.80 -4.75
N PHE A 214 -6.70 3.43 -5.91
CA PHE A 214 -6.03 4.67 -6.27
C PHE A 214 -7.00 5.58 -7.01
N LEU A 215 -6.75 6.89 -6.92
CA LEU A 215 -7.45 7.89 -7.71
C LEU A 215 -7.04 7.75 -9.17
N VAL A 216 -7.97 7.32 -10.03
CA VAL A 216 -7.69 6.99 -11.45
C VAL A 216 -7.06 8.15 -12.23
N ARG A 217 -7.28 9.39 -11.78
CA ARG A 217 -6.64 10.61 -12.27
C ARG A 217 -5.13 10.50 -12.38
N GLN A 218 -4.46 9.81 -11.45
CA GLN A 218 -2.99 9.61 -11.45
C GLN A 218 -2.53 9.02 -12.80
N LEU A 219 -3.33 8.13 -13.41
CA LEU A 219 -3.04 7.53 -14.72
C LEU A 219 -3.84 8.16 -15.88
N PHE A 220 -5.10 8.53 -15.65
CA PHE A 220 -5.98 9.00 -16.72
C PHE A 220 -5.60 10.39 -17.24
N TYR A 221 -5.20 11.32 -16.37
CA TYR A 221 -4.89 12.68 -16.81
C TYR A 221 -3.67 12.70 -17.74
N PRO A 222 -2.53 12.06 -17.37
CA PRO A 222 -1.41 11.90 -18.29
C PRO A 222 -1.81 11.20 -19.59
N TYR A 223 -2.56 10.09 -19.50
CA TYR A 223 -3.04 9.34 -20.66
C TYR A 223 -3.88 10.22 -21.61
N TYR A 224 -4.87 10.94 -21.08
CA TYR A 224 -5.77 11.80 -21.84
C TYR A 224 -4.99 12.90 -22.55
N VAL A 225 -4.04 13.55 -21.86
CA VAL A 225 -3.23 14.62 -22.45
C VAL A 225 -2.36 14.09 -23.60
N LEU A 226 -1.71 12.94 -23.43
CA LEU A 226 -0.95 12.34 -24.51
C LEU A 226 -1.86 11.98 -25.68
N ARG A 227 -2.96 11.27 -25.43
CA ARG A 227 -3.86 10.78 -26.47
C ARG A 227 -4.57 11.92 -27.22
N HIS A 228 -5.27 12.79 -26.51
CA HIS A 228 -6.17 13.78 -27.10
C HIS A 228 -5.51 15.14 -27.30
N ASN A 229 -4.80 15.65 -26.29
CA ASN A 229 -4.26 17.01 -26.36
C ASN A 229 -2.97 17.09 -27.20
N ARG A 230 -2.16 16.02 -27.21
CA ARG A 230 -0.94 15.91 -28.03
C ARG A 230 -1.12 15.07 -29.29
N GLY A 231 -2.27 14.40 -29.46
CA GLY A 231 -2.56 13.60 -30.65
C GLY A 231 -1.63 12.39 -30.83
N VAL A 232 -1.12 11.82 -29.73
CA VAL A 232 -0.27 10.62 -29.79
C VAL A 232 -1.08 9.47 -30.37
N SER A 233 -0.55 8.83 -31.42
CA SER A 233 -1.15 7.66 -32.07
C SER A 233 -0.63 6.33 -31.53
N LYS A 234 0.60 6.29 -30.98
CA LYS A 234 1.23 5.11 -30.37
C LYS A 234 0.36 4.49 -29.27
N ASP A 235 0.61 3.22 -28.96
CA ASP A 235 -0.02 2.58 -27.81
C ASP A 235 0.45 3.26 -26.52
N ILE A 236 -0.48 3.62 -25.63
CA ILE A 236 -0.16 4.24 -24.34
C ILE A 236 -0.57 3.26 -23.25
N ILE A 237 0.38 2.86 -22.41
CA ILE A 237 0.22 1.83 -21.39
C ILE A 237 0.44 2.47 -20.00
N PRO A 238 -0.63 2.99 -19.37
CA PRO A 238 -0.56 3.43 -17.98
C PRO A 238 -0.19 2.28 -17.06
N THR A 239 0.77 2.51 -16.16
CA THR A 239 1.36 1.44 -15.36
C THR A 239 1.71 1.96 -13.97
N PHE A 240 1.39 1.17 -12.95
CA PHE A 240 1.96 1.34 -11.61
C PHE A 240 3.26 0.55 -11.48
N LEU A 241 4.30 1.17 -10.93
CA LEU A 241 5.46 0.48 -10.38
C LEU A 241 5.29 0.36 -8.86
N VAL A 242 4.81 -0.77 -8.39
CA VAL A 242 4.65 -1.04 -6.96
C VAL A 242 5.91 -1.71 -6.42
N ILE A 243 6.55 -1.10 -5.43
CA ILE A 243 7.64 -1.69 -4.67
C ILE A 243 7.04 -2.30 -3.40
N LEU A 244 7.42 -3.54 -3.06
CA LEU A 244 6.97 -4.19 -1.83
C LEU A 244 8.10 -5.03 -1.26
N GLY A 245 8.80 -4.47 -0.26
CA GLY A 245 10.08 -5.01 0.19
C GLY A 245 11.11 -4.92 -0.95
N THR A 246 11.74 -6.05 -1.28
CA THR A 246 12.76 -6.17 -2.34
C THR A 246 12.18 -6.46 -3.74
N LYS A 247 10.85 -6.49 -3.88
CA LYS A 247 10.17 -6.89 -5.12
C LYS A 247 9.54 -5.69 -5.82
N TYR A 248 9.61 -5.73 -7.15
CA TYR A 248 9.05 -4.71 -8.05
C TYR A 248 7.92 -5.32 -8.87
N TYR A 249 6.76 -4.67 -8.88
CA TYR A 249 5.58 -5.11 -9.63
C TYR A 249 5.15 -4.02 -10.60
N PHE A 250 5.15 -4.33 -11.89
CA PHE A 250 4.54 -3.49 -12.92
C PHE A 250 3.09 -3.92 -13.09
N VAL A 251 2.14 -3.11 -12.63
CA VAL A 251 0.71 -3.36 -12.82
C VAL A 251 0.22 -2.51 -13.98
N LYS A 252 -0.16 -3.17 -15.08
CA LYS A 252 -0.42 -2.52 -16.37
C LYS A 252 -1.92 -2.33 -16.57
N TYR A 253 -2.29 -1.19 -17.13
CA TYR A 253 -3.67 -0.80 -17.39
C TYR A 253 -3.89 -0.41 -18.85
N ASN A 254 -5.15 -0.43 -19.27
CA ASN A 254 -5.65 0.28 -20.45
C ASN A 254 -6.85 1.15 -20.07
N PHE A 255 -7.24 2.04 -20.97
CA PHE A 255 -8.57 2.65 -20.97
C PHE A 255 -9.32 2.10 -22.19
N SER A 256 -10.37 1.33 -21.94
CA SER A 256 -11.19 0.72 -23.00
C SER A 256 -11.96 1.77 -23.83
N ASP A 257 -12.23 2.93 -23.24
CA ASP A 257 -12.72 4.12 -23.93
C ASP A 257 -11.82 5.33 -23.54
N PRO A 258 -11.03 5.88 -24.49
CA PRO A 258 -10.14 7.01 -24.22
C PRO A 258 -10.85 8.28 -23.74
N GLY A 259 -12.15 8.42 -23.94
CA GLY A 259 -12.97 9.54 -23.47
C GLY A 259 -13.65 9.29 -22.12
N ASN A 260 -13.51 8.10 -21.53
CA ASN A 260 -14.15 7.74 -20.29
C ASN A 260 -13.13 7.39 -19.20
N TYR A 261 -13.11 8.22 -18.16
CA TYR A 261 -12.27 8.09 -16.97
C TYR A 261 -12.45 6.73 -16.26
N SER A 262 -13.68 6.22 -16.19
CA SER A 262 -14.00 4.97 -15.48
C SER A 262 -13.83 3.72 -16.35
N SER A 263 -13.28 3.86 -17.56
CA SER A 263 -13.02 2.74 -18.47
C SER A 263 -11.69 2.02 -18.22
N ILE A 264 -10.98 2.42 -17.15
CA ILE A 264 -9.71 1.84 -16.74
C ILE A 264 -9.85 0.35 -16.43
N GLN A 265 -8.96 -0.46 -16.99
CA GLN A 265 -8.94 -1.90 -16.78
C GLN A 265 -7.50 -2.39 -16.64
N ARG A 266 -7.26 -3.27 -15.67
CA ARG A 266 -5.97 -3.95 -15.55
C ARG A 266 -5.84 -4.97 -16.68
N ILE A 267 -4.74 -4.91 -17.41
CA ILE A 267 -4.45 -5.78 -18.57
C ILE A 267 -3.34 -6.80 -18.30
N GLY A 268 -2.60 -6.66 -17.20
CA GLY A 268 -1.58 -7.63 -16.80
C GLY A 268 -0.63 -7.10 -15.75
N GLN A 269 0.35 -7.92 -15.41
CA GLN A 269 1.45 -7.51 -14.55
C GLN A 269 2.77 -8.21 -14.90
N ALA A 270 3.87 -7.70 -14.38
CA ALA A 270 5.17 -8.37 -14.31
C ALA A 270 5.78 -8.15 -12.94
N ALA A 271 6.50 -9.14 -12.40
CA ALA A 271 7.12 -9.06 -11.10
C ALA A 271 8.62 -9.35 -11.23
N PHE A 272 9.46 -8.62 -10.49
CA PHE A 272 10.92 -8.71 -10.55
C PHE A 272 11.56 -8.61 -9.18
N TYR A 273 12.77 -9.13 -9.06
CA TYR A 273 13.66 -8.95 -7.91
C TYR A 273 15.12 -8.92 -8.38
N PHE A 274 16.00 -8.31 -7.60
CA PHE A 274 17.44 -8.31 -7.90
C PHE A 274 18.13 -9.56 -7.33
N LYS A 275 18.96 -10.20 -8.15
CA LYS A 275 19.87 -11.26 -7.73
C LYS A 275 20.84 -10.68 -6.68
N ASN A 276 20.84 -11.25 -5.47
CA ASN A 276 21.66 -10.80 -4.32
C ASN A 276 21.23 -9.46 -3.69
N ASN A 277 19.93 -9.09 -3.76
CA ASN A 277 19.42 -7.93 -3.03
C ASN A 277 19.44 -8.09 -1.50
N THR A 278 19.85 -9.27 -1.02
CA THR A 278 20.24 -9.49 0.36
C THR A 278 21.51 -10.34 0.40
N HIS A 279 22.36 -10.06 1.38
CA HIS A 279 23.50 -10.92 1.71
C HIS A 279 23.17 -11.90 2.85
N ILE A 280 21.91 -11.92 3.32
CA ILE A 280 21.46 -12.78 4.42
C ILE A 280 21.27 -14.21 3.93
N THR A 281 21.96 -15.14 4.57
CA THR A 281 21.91 -16.58 4.32
C THR A 281 21.12 -17.31 5.41
N LEU A 282 20.80 -18.59 5.20
CA LEU A 282 20.15 -19.38 6.25
C LEU A 282 21.12 -19.59 7.42
N GLU A 283 22.41 -19.73 7.13
CA GLU A 283 23.49 -19.83 8.10
C GLU A 283 23.52 -18.61 9.03
N ASP A 284 23.39 -17.39 8.49
CA ASP A 284 23.30 -16.17 9.30
C ASP A 284 22.08 -16.21 10.23
N ILE A 285 20.93 -16.69 9.76
CA ILE A 285 19.72 -16.82 10.58
C ILE A 285 19.95 -17.81 11.73
N TYR A 286 20.61 -18.94 11.47
CA TYR A 286 20.94 -19.92 12.51
C TYR A 286 21.94 -19.35 13.53
N GLU A 287 22.96 -18.62 13.07
CA GLU A 287 23.90 -17.90 13.95
C GLU A 287 23.18 -16.86 14.82
N TRP A 288 22.26 -16.08 14.25
CA TRP A 288 21.47 -15.12 15.01
C TRP A 288 20.57 -15.81 16.02
N MET A 289 20.02 -16.99 15.70
CA MET A 289 19.20 -17.75 16.63
C MET A 289 20.01 -18.21 17.86
N GLU A 290 21.32 -18.39 17.76
CA GLU A 290 22.18 -18.70 18.90
C GLU A 290 22.50 -17.44 19.73
N ASN A 291 22.67 -16.30 19.07
CA ASN A 291 23.18 -15.08 19.70
C ASN A 291 22.11 -14.08 20.18
N VAL A 292 20.90 -14.12 19.62
CA VAL A 292 19.80 -13.24 20.02
C VAL A 292 19.25 -13.66 21.38
N GLU A 293 19.20 -12.73 22.33
CA GLU A 293 18.63 -13.01 23.66
C GLU A 293 17.11 -13.28 23.56
N PRO A 294 16.61 -14.42 24.05
CA PRO A 294 15.17 -14.67 24.10
C PRO A 294 14.48 -13.78 25.13
N ILE A 295 13.36 -13.19 24.74
CA ILE A 295 12.55 -12.36 25.63
C ILE A 295 11.33 -13.14 26.16
N PRO A 296 10.76 -12.76 27.32
CA PRO A 296 9.46 -13.27 27.74
C PRO A 296 8.38 -12.93 26.71
N GLU A 297 7.43 -13.85 26.52
CA GLU A 297 6.29 -13.59 25.65
C GLU A 297 5.45 -12.42 26.19
N PRO A 298 5.10 -11.43 25.35
CA PRO A 298 4.33 -10.29 25.79
C PRO A 298 2.91 -10.72 26.17
N ASP A 299 2.26 -9.91 27.01
CA ASP A 299 0.87 -10.16 27.41
C ASP A 299 -0.16 -9.75 26.33
N ILE A 300 0.14 -10.14 25.10
CA ILE A 300 -0.62 -9.90 23.88
C ILE A 300 -1.03 -11.26 23.31
N PRO A 301 -2.29 -11.44 22.86
CA PRO A 301 -2.68 -12.70 22.24
C PRO A 301 -1.77 -13.02 21.07
N PHE A 302 -1.21 -14.24 21.05
CA PHE A 302 -0.31 -14.67 19.97
C PHE A 302 -0.95 -14.38 18.59
N PRO A 303 -0.22 -13.77 17.64
CA PRO A 303 -0.78 -13.37 16.35
C PRO A 303 -1.21 -14.59 15.51
N GLN A 304 -2.21 -14.39 14.63
CA GLN A 304 -2.65 -15.40 13.64
C GLN A 304 -2.32 -14.98 12.20
N ALA A 305 -1.42 -14.00 12.06
CA ALA A 305 -0.93 -13.55 10.77
C ALA A 305 -0.01 -14.59 10.12
N ASP A 306 0.06 -14.56 8.80
CA ASP A 306 0.73 -15.58 7.98
C ASP A 306 1.45 -15.01 6.74
N SER A 307 1.36 -13.71 6.47
CA SER A 307 1.95 -13.06 5.29
C SER A 307 2.92 -11.95 5.67
N TYR A 308 4.17 -12.07 5.20
CA TYR A 308 5.17 -11.01 5.23
C TYR A 308 4.67 -9.76 4.50
N GLN A 309 4.06 -9.91 3.33
CA GLN A 309 3.56 -8.78 2.54
C GLN A 309 2.49 -7.97 3.28
N GLN A 310 1.58 -8.64 4.00
CA GLN A 310 0.58 -7.96 4.80
C GLN A 310 1.20 -7.32 6.06
N PHE A 311 2.24 -7.92 6.65
CA PHE A 311 3.02 -7.30 7.73
C PHE A 311 3.67 -6.00 7.26
N ILE A 312 4.36 -6.00 6.11
CA ILE A 312 4.96 -4.82 5.49
C ILE A 312 3.90 -3.75 5.19
N SER A 313 2.79 -4.15 4.55
CA SER A 313 1.71 -3.22 4.18
C SER A 313 1.11 -2.57 5.43
N THR A 314 0.87 -3.34 6.49
CA THR A 314 0.35 -2.80 7.76
C THR A 314 1.32 -1.82 8.40
N LEU A 315 2.62 -2.12 8.38
CA LEU A 315 3.64 -1.23 8.94
C LEU A 315 3.68 0.11 8.21
N ALA A 316 3.59 0.07 6.88
CA ALA A 316 3.48 1.27 6.05
C ALA A 316 2.23 2.09 6.35
N PHE A 317 1.06 1.45 6.45
CA PHE A 317 -0.20 2.16 6.75
C PHE A 317 -0.14 2.88 8.09
N LEU A 318 0.45 2.27 9.12
CA LEU A 318 0.62 2.93 10.41
C LEU A 318 1.59 4.12 10.31
N ASN A 319 2.64 4.03 9.49
CA ASN A 319 3.57 5.14 9.24
C ASN A 319 2.89 6.30 8.51
N ASP A 320 2.10 6.03 7.47
CA ASP A 320 1.32 7.05 6.75
C ASP A 320 0.31 7.74 7.69
N ALA A 321 -0.35 6.97 8.56
CA ALA A 321 -1.35 7.48 9.47
C ALA A 321 -0.79 8.46 10.52
N GLU A 322 0.38 8.17 11.08
CA GLU A 322 1.05 9.05 12.03
C GLU A 322 1.64 10.30 11.36
N SER A 323 2.01 10.22 10.07
CA SER A 323 2.55 11.35 9.31
C SER A 323 1.50 12.40 8.92
N GLY A 324 0.23 12.20 9.29
CA GLY A 324 -0.88 13.10 8.97
C GLY A 324 -1.55 12.84 7.61
N ASP A 325 -1.10 11.82 6.87
CA ASP A 325 -1.68 11.41 5.58
C ASP A 325 -2.79 10.34 5.73
N GLY A 326 -2.97 9.79 6.94
CA GLY A 326 -4.09 8.90 7.28
C GLY A 326 -5.33 9.60 7.86
N PRO A 327 -6.41 8.84 8.13
CA PRO A 327 -7.72 9.41 8.46
C PRO A 327 -7.75 10.27 9.73
N ASN A 328 -6.93 9.94 10.75
CA ASN A 328 -7.09 10.50 12.11
C ASN A 328 -5.80 11.05 12.76
N GLY A 329 -4.64 11.00 12.12
CA GLY A 329 -3.38 11.61 12.63
C GLY A 329 -2.78 11.04 13.93
N GLU A 330 -3.41 10.04 14.57
CA GLU A 330 -2.97 9.48 15.86
C GLU A 330 -2.74 7.95 15.84
N GLY A 331 -2.90 7.31 14.68
CA GLY A 331 -2.83 5.85 14.49
C GLY A 331 -4.01 5.30 13.68
N MET A 332 -4.19 3.98 13.69
CA MET A 332 -5.28 3.30 12.98
C MET A 332 -6.01 2.30 13.87
N THR A 333 -7.34 2.28 13.77
CA THR A 333 -8.19 1.26 14.37
C THR A 333 -8.08 -0.07 13.64
N THR A 334 -8.54 -1.15 14.27
CA THR A 334 -8.64 -2.48 13.64
C THR A 334 -9.42 -2.44 12.32
N LEU A 335 -10.49 -1.64 12.26
CA LEU A 335 -11.33 -1.51 11.08
C LEU A 335 -10.58 -0.82 9.95
N GLU A 336 -9.92 0.31 10.23
CA GLU A 336 -9.13 1.05 9.23
C GLU A 336 -7.98 0.21 8.68
N ILE A 337 -7.30 -0.59 9.53
CA ILE A 337 -6.27 -1.51 9.05
C ILE A 337 -6.88 -2.57 8.12
N ALA A 338 -8.03 -3.14 8.48
CA ALA A 338 -8.70 -4.13 7.63
C ALA A 338 -9.14 -3.53 6.29
N GLU A 339 -9.70 -2.32 6.30
CA GLU A 339 -10.08 -1.58 5.10
C GLU A 339 -8.85 -1.33 4.21
N SER A 340 -7.73 -0.86 4.78
CA SER A 340 -6.47 -0.64 4.05
C SER A 340 -5.80 -1.93 3.55
N LEU A 341 -6.14 -3.09 4.10
CA LEU A 341 -5.70 -4.39 3.58
C LEU A 341 -6.63 -4.95 2.49
N GLY A 342 -7.70 -4.23 2.11
CA GLY A 342 -8.66 -4.66 1.09
C GLY A 342 -9.63 -5.75 1.57
N SER A 343 -9.81 -5.87 2.89
CA SER A 343 -10.70 -6.86 3.49
C SER A 343 -12.16 -6.40 3.46
N ASN A 344 -12.89 -6.69 2.38
CA ASN A 344 -14.33 -6.38 2.24
C ASN A 344 -15.16 -6.93 3.42
N GLY A 345 -15.65 -6.06 4.33
CA GLY A 345 -16.79 -6.20 5.26
C GLY A 345 -16.85 -7.39 6.25
N TYR A 346 -16.17 -8.49 5.98
CA TYR A 346 -16.19 -9.76 6.72
C TYR A 346 -14.81 -10.14 7.29
N ALA A 347 -13.80 -9.29 7.13
CA ALA A 347 -12.43 -9.56 7.57
C ALA A 347 -11.88 -8.51 8.57
N ASN A 348 -12.73 -7.99 9.46
CA ASN A 348 -12.32 -7.31 10.72
C ASN A 348 -11.25 -8.10 11.51
N ARG A 349 -11.20 -9.42 11.33
CA ARG A 349 -10.18 -10.29 11.93
C ARG A 349 -8.78 -10.03 11.38
N GLN A 350 -8.62 -9.74 10.09
CA GLN A 350 -7.30 -9.53 9.49
C GLN A 350 -6.64 -8.26 10.03
N GLY A 351 -7.39 -7.15 10.14
CA GLY A 351 -6.89 -5.92 10.77
C GLY A 351 -6.39 -6.17 12.19
N ALA A 352 -7.13 -6.95 12.98
CA ALA A 352 -6.71 -7.33 14.33
C ALA A 352 -5.49 -8.25 14.31
N TYR A 353 -5.37 -9.14 13.33
CA TYR A 353 -4.23 -10.05 13.24
C TYR A 353 -2.92 -9.32 12.96
N TYR A 354 -2.91 -8.40 12.01
CA TYR A 354 -1.68 -7.68 11.64
C TYR A 354 -1.36 -6.51 12.58
N GLY A 355 -2.38 -5.78 13.08
CA GLY A 355 -2.17 -4.81 14.16
C GLY A 355 -1.56 -5.48 15.41
N ASN A 356 -2.11 -6.63 15.83
CA ASN A 356 -1.54 -7.38 16.96
C ASN A 356 -0.18 -8.00 16.64
N LEU A 357 0.11 -8.38 15.38
CA LEU A 357 1.43 -8.87 15.00
C LEU A 357 2.49 -7.79 15.19
N LEU A 358 2.24 -6.56 14.70
CA LEU A 358 3.14 -5.43 14.90
C LEU A 358 3.27 -5.08 16.39
N HIS A 359 2.16 -5.12 17.13
CA HIS A 359 2.18 -4.86 18.58
C HIS A 359 2.98 -5.93 19.35
N TYR A 360 2.83 -7.20 18.97
CA TYR A 360 3.53 -8.34 19.55
C TYR A 360 5.06 -8.22 19.36
N PHE A 361 5.52 -7.73 18.22
CA PHE A 361 6.94 -7.45 17.96
C PHE A 361 7.41 -6.07 18.45
N GLY A 362 6.58 -5.29 19.15
CA GLY A 362 6.95 -3.95 19.63
C GLY A 362 7.10 -2.90 18.52
N LEU A 363 6.70 -3.19 17.29
CA LEU A 363 6.71 -2.26 16.14
C LEU A 363 5.50 -1.31 16.16
N ALA A 364 4.47 -1.66 16.92
CA ALA A 364 3.32 -0.81 17.18
C ALA A 364 2.97 -0.79 18.68
N LYS A 365 2.33 0.28 19.13
CA LYS A 365 1.66 0.39 20.43
C LYS A 365 0.16 0.30 20.20
N TYR A 366 -0.53 -0.37 21.10
CA TYR A 366 -1.98 -0.34 21.16
C TYR A 366 -2.44 0.55 22.32
N THR A 367 -3.28 1.52 22.01
CA THR A 367 -3.80 2.51 22.96
C THR A 367 -5.31 2.54 22.90
N THR A 368 -5.95 2.77 24.04
CA THR A 368 -7.40 2.87 24.15
C THR A 368 -7.79 4.30 24.51
N ASN A 369 -8.66 4.92 23.70
CA ASN A 369 -9.29 6.20 24.02
C ASN A 369 -10.80 5.98 24.11
N GLY A 370 -11.33 5.98 25.34
CA GLY A 370 -12.72 5.61 25.61
C GLY A 370 -13.03 4.17 25.19
N ASN A 371 -13.98 4.01 24.27
CA ASN A 371 -14.41 2.69 23.76
C ASN A 371 -13.65 2.22 22.51
N SER A 372 -12.73 3.04 21.98
CA SER A 372 -12.03 2.76 20.72
C SER A 372 -10.56 2.50 20.97
N GLY A 373 -10.04 1.43 20.37
CA GLY A 373 -8.62 1.08 20.40
C GLY A 373 -7.95 1.33 19.05
N TYR A 374 -6.72 1.82 19.09
CA TYR A 374 -5.94 2.17 17.92
C TYR A 374 -4.49 1.71 18.06
N TYR A 375 -3.87 1.41 16.92
CA TYR A 375 -2.47 1.06 16.78
C TYR A 375 -1.69 2.27 16.27
N SER A 376 -0.56 2.58 16.89
CA SER A 376 0.39 3.60 16.44
C SER A 376 1.77 2.99 16.28
N ILE A 377 2.49 3.38 15.23
CA ILE A 377 3.84 2.85 14.96
C ILE A 377 4.83 3.34 16.03
N THR A 378 5.81 2.51 16.39
CA THR A 378 6.89 2.89 17.32
C THR A 378 8.12 3.42 16.58
N GLU A 379 9.10 3.96 17.30
CA GLU A 379 10.41 4.30 16.72
C GLU A 379 11.07 3.08 16.07
N GLU A 380 10.96 1.91 16.70
CA GLU A 380 11.43 0.65 16.14
C GLU A 380 10.65 0.28 14.87
N GLY A 381 9.33 0.43 14.87
CA GLY A 381 8.49 0.25 13.68
C GLY A 381 8.92 1.15 12.52
N ARG A 382 9.17 2.43 12.79
CA ARG A 382 9.66 3.40 11.79
C ARG A 382 11.05 3.03 11.27
N PHE A 383 11.94 2.58 12.16
CA PHE A 383 13.26 2.11 11.78
C PHE A 383 13.17 0.90 10.83
N VAL A 384 12.37 -0.11 11.18
CA VAL A 384 12.16 -1.29 10.32
C VAL A 384 11.54 -0.90 8.98
N TYR A 385 10.52 -0.04 8.98
CA TYR A 385 9.87 0.41 7.74
C TYR A 385 10.84 1.14 6.80
N LYS A 386 11.64 2.06 7.35
CA LYS A 386 12.60 2.85 6.57
C LYS A 386 13.70 2.01 5.93
N ASN A 387 14.03 0.86 6.53
CA ASN A 387 15.13 -0.01 6.12
C ASN A 387 14.64 -1.35 5.55
N ILE A 388 13.37 -1.43 5.18
CA ILE A 388 12.70 -2.69 4.84
C ILE A 388 13.34 -3.46 3.68
N ASP A 389 13.98 -2.73 2.78
CA ASP A 389 14.66 -3.18 1.57
C ASP A 389 16.16 -3.41 1.78
N THR A 390 16.71 -3.10 2.96
CA THR A 390 18.14 -3.24 3.28
C THR A 390 18.41 -4.49 4.13
N ASP A 391 19.63 -5.01 4.07
CA ASP A 391 20.06 -6.11 4.95
C ASP A 391 19.87 -5.78 6.43
N GLN A 392 20.12 -4.52 6.83
CA GLN A 392 19.95 -4.11 8.23
C GLN A 392 18.49 -4.22 8.70
N GLY A 393 17.52 -3.79 7.88
CA GLY A 393 16.11 -3.92 8.25
C GLY A 393 15.62 -5.36 8.15
N GLN A 394 16.09 -6.12 7.17
CA GLN A 394 15.75 -7.54 7.03
C GLN A 394 16.31 -8.40 8.18
N GLU A 395 17.57 -8.19 8.56
CA GLU A 395 18.19 -8.77 9.76
C GLU A 395 17.35 -8.41 10.99
N ARG A 396 17.00 -7.13 11.14
CA ARG A 396 16.20 -6.67 12.29
C ARG A 396 14.85 -7.40 12.34
N ILE A 397 14.16 -7.54 11.20
CA ILE A 397 12.91 -8.28 11.09
C ILE A 397 13.10 -9.73 11.55
N ILE A 398 14.11 -10.45 11.04
CA ILE A 398 14.37 -11.84 11.45
C ILE A 398 14.66 -11.93 12.95
N LYS A 399 15.51 -11.06 13.48
CA LYS A 399 15.84 -11.03 14.90
C LYS A 399 14.60 -10.81 15.79
N LEU A 400 13.61 -10.03 15.34
CA LEU A 400 12.34 -9.91 16.06
C LEU A 400 11.62 -11.25 16.19
N LEU A 401 11.62 -12.12 15.17
CA LEU A 401 11.06 -13.48 15.32
C LEU A 401 11.88 -14.30 16.31
N LEU A 402 13.21 -14.26 16.19
CA LEU A 402 14.14 -15.11 16.96
C LEU A 402 14.23 -14.73 18.45
N GLN A 403 13.77 -13.55 18.84
CA GLN A 403 13.60 -13.17 20.24
C GLN A 403 12.50 -14.00 20.94
N HIS A 404 11.57 -14.61 20.19
CA HIS A 404 10.45 -15.35 20.74
C HIS A 404 10.65 -16.87 20.63
N LYS A 405 10.42 -17.58 21.73
CA LYS A 405 10.69 -19.03 21.83
C LYS A 405 9.95 -19.89 20.80
N PRO A 406 8.66 -19.63 20.47
CA PRO A 406 7.94 -20.46 19.51
C PRO A 406 8.56 -20.47 18.12
N PHE A 407 9.13 -19.34 17.67
CA PHE A 407 9.78 -19.24 16.37
C PHE A 407 11.14 -19.93 16.36
N ARG A 408 11.93 -19.84 17.44
CA ARG A 408 13.19 -20.60 17.57
C ARG A 408 12.94 -22.10 17.57
N ALA A 409 11.96 -22.57 18.33
CA ALA A 409 11.58 -23.98 18.37
C ALA A 409 11.17 -24.49 16.99
N ALA A 410 10.37 -23.70 16.25
CA ALA A 410 9.99 -24.02 14.88
C ALA A 410 11.18 -24.02 13.92
N LEU A 411 12.07 -23.03 14.00
CA LEU A 411 13.26 -22.92 13.14
C LEU A 411 14.22 -24.10 13.36
N ASN A 412 14.46 -24.49 14.61
CA ASN A 412 15.26 -25.66 14.99
C ASN A 412 14.68 -26.95 14.41
N GLU A 413 13.36 -27.17 14.57
CA GLU A 413 12.70 -28.37 14.05
C GLU A 413 12.74 -28.45 12.52
N LEU A 414 12.76 -27.29 11.85
CA LEU A 414 12.81 -27.20 10.39
C LEU A 414 14.24 -27.23 9.83
N HIS A 415 15.29 -27.20 10.67
CA HIS A 415 16.70 -27.14 10.25
C HIS A 415 17.11 -28.27 9.31
N ASN A 416 16.66 -29.50 9.56
CA ASN A 416 16.97 -30.64 8.69
C ASN A 416 16.20 -30.64 7.36
N HIS A 417 15.49 -29.57 7.06
CA HIS A 417 14.60 -29.45 5.92
C HIS A 417 14.70 -28.07 5.26
N GLU A 418 15.91 -27.59 4.98
CA GLU A 418 16.18 -26.24 4.42
C GLU A 418 15.30 -25.90 3.19
N SER A 419 15.02 -26.88 2.33
CA SER A 419 14.13 -26.71 1.17
C SER A 419 12.70 -26.26 1.52
N ILE A 420 12.29 -26.37 2.78
CA ILE A 420 10.98 -25.91 3.27
C ILE A 420 10.86 -24.39 3.23
N PHE A 421 11.97 -23.68 3.41
CA PHE A 421 11.99 -22.22 3.37
C PHE A 421 12.00 -21.67 1.93
N THR A 422 12.34 -22.50 0.95
CA THR A 422 12.45 -22.10 -0.47
C THR A 422 11.30 -22.60 -1.34
N ASN A 423 10.67 -23.73 -1.01
CA ASN A 423 9.58 -24.33 -1.79
C ASN A 423 8.19 -23.85 -1.34
N ASP A 424 7.28 -23.58 -2.28
CA ASP A 424 5.88 -23.18 -2.01
C ASP A 424 4.96 -24.35 -1.60
N SER A 425 5.45 -25.58 -1.66
CA SER A 425 4.65 -26.75 -1.37
C SER A 425 4.11 -26.75 0.07
N ARG A 426 2.89 -27.27 0.20
CA ARG A 426 2.26 -27.49 1.50
C ARG A 426 3.03 -28.57 2.26
N LEU A 427 3.37 -28.27 3.50
CA LEU A 427 4.08 -29.22 4.35
C LEU A 427 3.20 -30.39 4.78
N PRO A 428 3.77 -31.59 4.95
CA PRO A 428 3.08 -32.72 5.57
C PRO A 428 2.54 -32.37 6.96
N GLY A 429 1.37 -32.92 7.30
CA GLY A 429 0.71 -32.71 8.60
C GLY A 429 1.62 -33.00 9.80
N SER A 430 2.45 -34.04 9.69
CA SER A 430 3.41 -34.47 10.71
C SER A 430 4.45 -33.40 11.08
N ILE A 431 4.81 -32.51 10.16
CA ILE A 431 5.76 -31.42 10.45
C ILE A 431 5.15 -30.46 11.48
N TYR A 432 3.88 -30.10 11.30
CA TYR A 432 3.19 -29.19 12.24
C TYR A 432 3.00 -29.80 13.62
N GLU A 433 2.88 -31.12 13.71
CA GLU A 433 2.81 -31.87 14.97
C GLU A 433 4.16 -31.87 15.70
N ARG A 434 5.26 -32.12 14.97
CA ARG A 434 6.61 -32.03 15.56
C ARG A 434 6.94 -30.63 16.02
N VAL A 435 6.62 -29.61 15.22
CA VAL A 435 6.80 -28.20 15.64
C VAL A 435 5.92 -27.88 16.86
N ALA A 436 4.68 -28.38 16.92
CA ALA A 436 3.84 -28.18 18.10
C ALA A 436 4.49 -28.80 19.36
N GLN A 437 5.05 -30.01 19.23
CA GLN A 437 5.77 -30.66 20.33
C GLN A 437 7.02 -29.87 20.74
N ALA A 438 7.84 -29.44 19.78
CA ALA A 438 9.03 -28.62 20.05
C ALA A 438 8.67 -27.31 20.78
N ILE A 439 7.57 -26.66 20.40
CA ILE A 439 7.06 -25.47 21.10
C ILE A 439 6.66 -25.82 22.54
N ALA A 440 5.94 -26.94 22.77
CA ALA A 440 5.60 -27.38 24.14
C ALA A 440 6.86 -27.61 24.99
N ASP A 441 7.85 -28.32 24.44
CA ASP A 441 9.09 -28.65 25.13
C ASP A 441 9.94 -27.41 25.45
N SER A 442 9.84 -26.35 24.63
CA SER A 442 10.50 -25.06 24.86
C SER A 442 9.84 -24.18 25.93
N GLY A 443 8.74 -24.65 26.54
CA GLY A 443 7.97 -23.94 27.55
C GLY A 443 6.59 -23.49 27.11
N GLY A 444 6.11 -23.88 25.92
CA GLY A 444 4.73 -23.67 25.46
C GLY A 444 4.41 -22.27 24.93
N LEU A 445 3.12 -21.97 24.79
CA LEU A 445 2.62 -20.67 24.32
C LEU A 445 1.99 -19.88 25.47
N TRP A 446 2.28 -18.58 25.54
CA TRP A 446 1.66 -17.69 26.51
C TRP A 446 0.15 -17.56 26.28
N ASN A 447 -0.61 -17.71 27.36
CA ASN A 447 -2.05 -17.55 27.37
C ASN A 447 -2.42 -16.30 28.19
N THR A 448 -2.81 -15.25 27.49
CA THR A 448 -3.17 -13.96 28.10
C THR A 448 -4.38 -14.00 29.03
N LYS A 449 -5.24 -15.04 28.94
CA LYS A 449 -6.39 -15.21 29.83
C LYS A 449 -6.00 -15.84 31.16
N THR A 450 -5.14 -16.84 31.13
CA THR A 450 -4.72 -17.59 32.34
C THR A 450 -3.43 -17.06 32.95
N LYS A 451 -2.70 -16.19 32.23
CA LYS A 451 -1.36 -15.67 32.58
C LYS A 451 -0.36 -16.81 32.83
N LYS A 452 -0.45 -17.86 32.01
CA LYS A 452 0.40 -19.05 32.09
C LYS A 452 0.81 -19.48 30.69
N TYR A 453 1.91 -20.21 30.59
CA TYR A 453 2.33 -20.89 29.36
C TYR A 453 1.58 -22.20 29.18
N GLU A 454 0.25 -22.12 29.06
CA GLU A 454 -0.60 -23.30 28.97
C GLU A 454 -1.74 -23.06 27.97
N VAL A 455 -1.79 -23.92 26.95
CA VAL A 455 -2.85 -23.96 25.95
C VAL A 455 -3.22 -25.40 25.65
N SER A 456 -4.45 -25.65 25.21
CA SER A 456 -4.86 -27.01 24.81
C SER A 456 -4.06 -27.51 23.61
N ASN A 457 -3.85 -28.83 23.48
CA ASN A 457 -3.15 -29.44 22.34
C ASN A 457 -3.72 -28.99 20.98
N LYS A 458 -5.06 -28.87 20.89
CA LYS A 458 -5.73 -28.34 19.69
C LYS A 458 -5.34 -26.89 19.39
N THR A 459 -5.21 -26.06 20.42
CA THR A 459 -4.77 -24.66 20.27
C THR A 459 -3.31 -24.62 19.88
N LEU A 460 -2.45 -25.40 20.55
CA LEU A 460 -1.03 -25.49 20.25
C LEU A 460 -0.77 -25.88 18.78
N LEU A 461 -1.41 -26.94 18.29
CA LEU A 461 -1.29 -27.38 16.90
C LEU A 461 -1.81 -26.33 15.90
N ARG A 462 -2.88 -25.60 16.24
CA ARG A 462 -3.36 -24.50 15.38
C ARG A 462 -2.35 -23.36 15.33
N ARG A 463 -1.74 -23.03 16.47
CA ARG A 463 -0.77 -21.94 16.58
C ARG A 463 0.57 -22.30 15.95
N SER A 464 1.01 -23.55 16.02
CA SER A 464 2.22 -24.02 15.34
C SER A 464 2.12 -23.83 13.82
N ARG A 465 0.93 -24.03 13.23
CA ARG A 465 0.68 -23.71 11.82
C ARG A 465 0.90 -22.23 11.51
N SER A 466 0.40 -21.32 12.35
CA SER A 466 0.62 -19.88 12.19
C SER A 466 2.11 -19.53 12.33
N VAL A 467 2.80 -20.10 13.33
CA VAL A 467 4.26 -19.92 13.53
C VAL A 467 5.03 -20.33 12.29
N VAL A 468 4.80 -21.56 11.79
CA VAL A 468 5.49 -22.08 10.61
C VAL A 468 5.16 -21.25 9.36
N SER A 469 3.91 -20.86 9.18
CA SER A 469 3.51 -20.05 8.02
C SER A 469 4.18 -18.68 8.02
N LEU A 470 4.18 -18.00 9.17
CA LEU A 470 4.79 -16.69 9.31
C LEU A 470 6.31 -16.78 9.15
N LEU A 471 6.96 -17.74 9.80
CA LEU A 471 8.41 -17.97 9.70
C LEU A 471 8.82 -18.21 8.23
N ARG A 472 8.13 -19.12 7.52
CA ARG A 472 8.40 -19.38 6.11
C ARG A 472 8.15 -18.15 5.25
N SER A 473 7.07 -17.42 5.49
CA SER A 473 6.75 -16.21 4.72
C SER A 473 7.83 -15.15 4.87
N PHE A 474 8.37 -14.95 6.08
CA PHE A 474 9.40 -13.96 6.36
C PHE A 474 10.74 -14.37 5.76
N ILE A 475 11.22 -15.58 6.08
CA ILE A 475 12.51 -16.08 5.59
C ILE A 475 12.54 -16.10 4.06
N ARG A 476 11.48 -16.57 3.40
CA ARG A 476 11.44 -16.66 1.93
C ARG A 476 11.46 -15.30 1.24
N ASN A 477 10.79 -14.29 1.80
CA ASN A 477 10.80 -12.95 1.20
C ASN A 477 12.09 -12.17 1.49
N ILE A 478 12.84 -12.57 2.51
CA ILE A 478 14.12 -11.97 2.87
C ILE A 478 15.24 -12.66 2.09
N ILE A 479 15.48 -13.95 2.33
CA ILE A 479 16.66 -14.66 1.81
C ILE A 479 16.66 -14.77 0.28
N ASN A 480 15.51 -14.75 -0.40
CA ASN A 480 15.36 -14.70 -1.88
C ASN A 480 16.31 -15.60 -2.71
N SER A 481 16.97 -16.58 -2.11
CA SER A 481 18.01 -17.37 -2.74
C SER A 481 17.65 -18.84 -2.63
N TYR A 482 17.94 -19.55 -3.73
CA TYR A 482 17.75 -20.98 -3.98
C TYR A 482 16.35 -21.39 -4.45
N SER A 483 16.00 -21.00 -5.68
CA SER A 483 15.35 -21.93 -6.60
C SER A 483 16.39 -22.65 -7.43
#